data_AF-X1QGY7-F1
#
_entry.id   AF-X1QGY7-F1
#
_cell.length_a   1.000
_cell.length_b   1.000
_cell.length_c   1.000
_cell.angle_alpha   90.00
_cell.angle_beta   90.00
_cell.angle_gamma   90.00
#
_symmetry.space_group_name_H-M   'P 1'
#
loop_
_entity.id
_entity.type
_entity.pdbx_description
1 polymer ?
#
loop_
_entity_poly.entity_id
_entity_poly.type
_entity_poly.pdbx_seq_one_letter_code
_entity_poly.pdbx_strand_id
1 'polypeptide(L)' 'MIGDTIHDYDVSKHIGCDCLLIASGHHSYEKLARLGIDVISTLKEIIQI' A
#
# COMPACT_ATOMS: atom_id res chain seq x y z
N MET A 1 0.84 8.44 0.60
CA MET A 1 1.79 7.52 -0.05
C MET A 1 1.01 6.45 -0.79
N ILE A 2 1.39 6.18 -2.05
CA ILE A 2 0.95 5.00 -2.80
C ILE A 2 2.23 4.23 -3.15
N GLY A 3 2.33 2.96 -2.72
CA GLY A 3 3.55 2.17 -2.87
C GLY A 3 3.32 0.66 -2.82
N ASP A 4 4.39 -0.13 -2.85
CA ASP A 4 4.34 -1.60 -2.93
C ASP A 4 5.27 -2.28 -1.92
N THR A 5 5.87 -1.51 -0.99
CA THR A 5 6.80 -2.00 0.01
C THR A 5 6.40 -1.62 1.44
N ILE A 6 7.02 -2.29 2.42
CA ILE A 6 6.95 -1.87 3.84
C ILE A 6 7.65 -0.52 4.02
N HIS A 7 8.67 -0.22 3.20
CA HIS A 7 9.37 1.06 3.28
C HIS A 7 8.43 2.24 2.95
N ASP A 8 7.55 2.10 1.95
CA ASP A 8 6.55 3.11 1.62
C ASP A 8 5.59 3.38 2.80
N TYR A 9 5.21 2.32 3.52
CA TYR A 9 4.46 2.43 4.76
C TYR A 9 5.24 3.19 5.83
N ASP A 10 6.48 2.81 6.11
CA ASP A 10 7.31 3.46 7.13
C ASP A 10 7.51 4.95 6.82
N VAL A 11 7.79 5.29 5.56
CA VAL A 11 7.92 6.67 5.09
C VAL A 11 6.60 7.42 5.28
N SER A 12 5.46 6.82 4.92
CA SER A 12 4.15 7.46 5.09
C SER A 12 3.84 7.85 6.54
N LYS A 13 4.22 6.98 7.50
CA LYS A 13 4.06 7.23 8.94
C LYS A 13 4.99 8.33 9.44
N HIS A 14 6.24 8.36 8.96
CA HIS A 14 7.20 9.40 9.33
C HIS A 14 6.79 10.79 8.84
N ILE A 15 6.21 10.90 7.64
CA ILE A 15 5.80 12.19 7.07
C ILE A 15 4.35 12.57 7.41
N GLY A 16 3.61 11.69 8.11
CA GLY A 16 2.25 11.96 8.58
C GLY A 16 1.19 12.02 7.47
N CYS A 17 1.32 11.21 6.42
CA CYS A 17 0.32 11.12 5.34
C CYS A 17 -0.39 9.77 5.32
N ASP A 18 -1.53 9.70 4.63
CA ASP A 18 -2.24 8.44 4.39
C ASP A 18 -1.41 7.47 3.54
N CYS A 19 -1.67 6.17 3.67
CA CYS A 19 -0.94 5.12 2.97
C CYS A 19 -1.91 4.12 2.35
N LEU A 20 -1.74 3.89 1.05
CA LEU A 20 -2.39 2.81 0.32
C LEU A 20 -1.31 1.97 -0.35
N LEU A 21 -1.27 0.67 -0.05
CA LEU A 21 -0.29 -0.22 -0.68
C LEU A 21 -0.91 -1.08 -1.77
N ILE A 22 -0.10 -1.46 -2.75
CA ILE A 22 -0.51 -2.23 -3.91
C ILE A 22 0.29 -3.53 -3.96
N ALA A 23 -0.40 -4.66 -3.86
CA ALA A 23 0.18 -6.00 -3.93
C ALA A 23 0.47 -6.47 -5.37
N SER A 24 0.91 -5.56 -6.23
CA SER A 24 1.29 -5.83 -7.64
C SER A 24 2.76 -5.49 -7.92
N GLY A 25 3.58 -5.34 -6.87
CA GLY A 25 4.98 -4.95 -6.96
C GLY A 25 5.92 -5.86 -6.16
N HIS A 26 6.78 -5.28 -5.32
CA HIS A 26 7.88 -5.97 -4.64
C HIS A 26 7.45 -6.93 -3.51
N HIS A 27 6.37 -6.63 -2.80
CA HIS A 27 5.87 -7.46 -1.71
C HIS A 27 4.53 -8.12 -2.05
N SER A 28 4.33 -9.35 -1.55
CA SER A 28 3.06 -10.06 -1.69
C SER A 28 1.96 -9.44 -0.81
N TYR A 29 0.71 -9.70 -1.16
CA TYR A 29 -0.45 -9.24 -0.40
C TYR A 29 -0.38 -9.64 1.07
N GLU A 30 -0.04 -10.90 1.37
CA GLU A 30 0.01 -11.42 2.74
C GLU A 30 1.06 -10.70 3.58
N LYS A 31 2.16 -10.26 2.96
CA LYS A 31 3.22 -9.51 3.63
C LYS A 31 2.76 -8.09 3.97
N LEU A 32 2.06 -7.44 3.04
CA LEU A 32 1.56 -6.07 3.20
C LEU A 32 0.35 -6.00 4.15
N ALA A 33 -0.58 -6.95 4.06
CA ALA A 33 -1.79 -7.00 4.88
C ALA A 33 -1.50 -7.09 6.39
N ARG A 34 -0.32 -7.60 6.79
CA ARG A 34 0.12 -7.64 8.19
C ARG A 34 0.35 -6.26 8.81
N LEU A 35 0.47 -5.21 7.99
CA LEU A 35 0.66 -3.83 8.47
C LEU A 35 -0.64 -3.18 8.97
N GLY A 36 -1.79 -3.84 8.78
CA GLY A 36 -3.09 -3.34 9.25
C GLY A 36 -3.58 -2.09 8.53
N ILE A 37 -3.17 -1.90 7.28
CA ILE A 37 -3.62 -0.81 6.40
C ILE A 37 -4.26 -1.36 5.13
N ASP A 38 -4.90 -0.48 4.36
CA ASP A 38 -5.50 -0.84 3.09
C ASP A 38 -4.43 -1.30 2.09
N VAL A 39 -4.65 -2.50 1.56
CA VAL A 39 -3.85 -3.10 0.49
C VAL A 39 -4.80 -3.49 -0.63
N ILE A 40 -4.55 -2.97 -1.82
CA ILE A 40 -5.29 -3.32 -3.04
C ILE A 40 -4.42 -4.21 -3.93
N SER A 41 -5.04 -5.05 -4.75
CA SER A 41 -4.31 -5.90 -5.69
C SER A 41 -3.91 -5.13 -6.94
N THR A 42 -4.72 -4.15 -7.37
CA THR A 42 -4.49 -3.35 -8.58
C THR A 42 -5.09 -1.96 -8.43
N LEU A 43 -4.50 -0.95 -9.10
CA LEU A 43 -5.06 0.41 -9.15
C LEU A 43 -6.48 0.50 -9.69
N LYS A 44 -6.94 -0.48 -10.48
CA LYS A 44 -8.31 -0.50 -11.02
C LYS A 44 -9.38 -0.55 -9.93
N GLU A 45 -9.06 -1.03 -8.73
CA GLU A 45 -10.00 -1.13 -7.62
C GLU A 45 -10.49 0.23 -7.11
N ILE A 46 -9.74 1.31 -7.40
CA ILE A 46 -10.04 2.68 -6.94
C ILE A 46 -10.36 3.64 -8.08
N ILE A 47 -10.34 3.17 -9.34
CA ILE A 47 -10.75 3.98 -10.49
C ILE A 47 -12.28 3.96 -10.59
N GLN A 48 -12.92 5.13 -10.50
CA GLN A 48 -14.33 5.30 -10.84
C GLN A 48 -14.42 5.92 -12.24
N ILE A 49 -15.13 5.25 -13.13
CA ILE A 49 -15.35 5.66 -14.53
C ILE A 49 -16.80 6.12 -14.67
#